data_AF-A0A536LGG3-F1
#
_entry.id   AF-A0A536LGG3-F1
#
_cell.length_a   1.000
_cell.length_b   1.000
_cell.length_c   1.000
_cell.angle_alpha   90.00
_cell.angle_beta   90.00
_cell.angle_gamma   90.00
#
_symmetry.space_group_name_H-M   'P 1'
#
loop_
_entity.id
_entity.type
_entity.pdbx_description
1 polymer ?
#
loop_
_entity_poly.entity_id
_entity_poly.type
_entity_poly.pdbx_seq_one_letter_code
_entity_poly.pdbx_strand_id
1 'polypeptide(L)'
;RVFVTPTCGYCPQMIRLAYQLSLGNPKVQAEVIEVNEFPELGERYGVRAVPLTVIADRIAIPGAVQESVLVEQVLTAAEVDTGTSQSEGGPTSAVSPEEPPPAQRGEQRPSGLIIP
;
A
#
# COMPACT_ATOMS: atom_id res chain seq x y z
N ARG A 1 -8.93 5.53 7.41
CA ARG A 1 -10.20 4.89 7.79
C ARG A 1 -9.90 3.65 8.63
N VAL A 2 -10.62 3.42 9.73
CA VAL A 2 -10.46 2.22 10.58
C VAL A 2 -11.82 1.52 10.68
N PHE A 3 -11.93 0.32 10.13
CA PHE A 3 -13.14 -0.51 10.18
C PHE A 3 -13.16 -1.35 11.44
N VAL A 4 -14.27 -1.35 12.18
CA VAL A 4 -14.39 -1.92 13.53
C VAL A 4 -15.75 -2.57 13.78
N THR A 5 -15.87 -3.28 14.89
CA THR A 5 -17.15 -3.68 15.50
C THR A 5 -17.15 -3.38 17.01
N PRO A 6 -18.31 -3.20 17.67
CA PRO A 6 -18.37 -2.89 19.10
C PRO A 6 -17.80 -3.97 20.01
N THR A 7 -17.80 -5.23 19.57
CA THR A 7 -17.33 -6.39 20.36
C THR A 7 -15.86 -6.73 20.13
N CYS A 8 -15.18 -6.03 19.23
CA CYS A 8 -13.78 -6.26 18.89
C CYS A 8 -12.83 -5.76 20.00
N GLY A 9 -12.18 -6.69 20.70
CA GLY A 9 -11.26 -6.36 21.80
C GLY A 9 -10.01 -5.56 21.40
N TYR A 10 -9.58 -5.64 20.15
CA TYR A 10 -8.38 -4.93 19.64
C TYR A 10 -8.70 -3.58 18.99
N CYS A 11 -9.95 -3.33 18.65
CA CYS A 11 -10.37 -2.12 17.94
C CYS A 11 -10.15 -0.83 18.75
N PRO A 12 -10.39 -0.79 20.08
CA PRO A 12 -10.12 0.42 20.88
C PRO A 12 -8.67 0.92 20.79
N GLN A 13 -7.69 0.00 20.77
CA GLN A 13 -6.28 0.35 20.62
C GLN A 13 -6.02 1.03 19.27
N MET A 14 -6.51 0.44 18.18
CA MET A 14 -6.28 0.97 16.83
C MET A 14 -6.99 2.31 16.62
N ILE A 15 -8.22 2.46 17.12
CA ILE A 15 -8.98 3.72 17.10
C ILE A 15 -8.21 4.83 17.82
N ARG A 16 -7.73 4.54 19.04
CA ARG A 16 -6.97 5.51 19.83
C ARG A 16 -5.75 6.00 19.05
N LEU A 17 -4.98 5.07 18.50
CA LEU A 17 -3.77 5.39 17.76
C LEU A 17 -4.07 6.25 16.51
N ALA A 18 -5.09 5.89 15.74
CA ALA A 18 -5.48 6.64 14.54
C ALA A 18 -5.91 8.07 14.86
N TYR A 19 -6.73 8.27 15.90
CA TYR A 19 -7.13 9.62 16.31
C TYR A 19 -5.99 10.43 16.94
N GLN A 20 -5.09 9.79 17.71
CA GLN A 20 -3.89 10.48 18.21
C GLN A 20 -3.04 11.02 17.05
N LEU A 21 -2.84 10.23 16.01
CA LEU A 21 -2.11 10.66 14.81
C LEU A 21 -2.82 11.81 14.08
N SER A 22 -4.15 11.72 13.92
CA SER A 22 -4.95 12.77 13.29
C SER A 22 -4.95 14.08 14.08
N LEU A 23 -5.01 14.02 15.41
CA LEU A 23 -4.90 15.21 16.26
C LEU A 23 -3.49 15.81 16.23
N GLY A 24 -2.45 14.98 16.11
CA GLY A 24 -1.06 15.41 16.03
C GLY A 24 -0.66 16.01 14.69
N ASN A 25 -1.40 15.73 13.60
CA ASN A 25 -1.07 16.21 12.27
C ASN A 25 -2.33 16.59 11.47
N PRO A 26 -2.56 17.87 11.16
CA PRO A 26 -3.76 18.33 10.44
C PRO A 26 -3.86 17.81 9.00
N LYS A 27 -2.77 17.26 8.44
CA LYS A 27 -2.78 16.59 7.12
C LYS A 27 -3.35 15.17 7.20
N VAL A 28 -3.53 14.61 8.39
CA VAL A 28 -4.07 13.27 8.60
C VAL A 28 -5.49 13.37 9.14
N GLN A 29 -6.43 12.78 8.42
CA GLN A 29 -7.80 12.60 8.89
C GLN A 29 -8.03 11.13 9.24
N ALA A 30 -8.53 10.89 10.45
CA ALA A 30 -8.95 9.57 10.89
C ALA A 30 -10.47 9.51 11.00
N GLU A 31 -11.04 8.43 10.50
CA GLU A 31 -12.45 8.09 10.64
C GLU A 31 -12.56 6.62 11.07
N VAL A 32 -13.56 6.34 11.91
CA VAL A 32 -13.87 5.00 12.38
C VAL A 32 -15.22 4.61 11.82
N ILE A 33 -15.27 3.44 11.19
CA ILE A 33 -16.47 2.93 10.53
C ILE A 33 -16.85 1.63 11.21
N GLU A 34 -18.06 1.59 11.75
CA GLU A 34 -18.64 0.35 12.27
C GLU A 34 -19.23 -0.45 11.10
N VAL A 35 -18.76 -1.68 10.90
CA VAL A 35 -19.07 -2.41 9.65
C VAL A 35 -20.46 -3.03 9.61
N ASN A 36 -21.13 -3.22 10.75
CA ASN A 36 -22.51 -3.73 10.79
C ASN A 36 -23.53 -2.62 10.51
N GLU A 37 -23.22 -1.37 10.85
CA GLU A 37 -24.01 -0.18 10.54
C GLU A 37 -23.78 0.28 9.09
N PHE A 38 -22.60 0.01 8.52
CA PHE A 38 -22.23 0.36 7.15
C PHE A 38 -21.74 -0.86 6.32
N PRO A 39 -22.61 -1.86 6.07
CA PRO A 39 -22.21 -3.11 5.42
C PRO A 39 -21.66 -2.89 4.01
N GLU A 40 -22.23 -1.95 3.24
CA GLU A 40 -21.74 -1.63 1.89
C GLU A 40 -20.29 -1.13 1.87
N LEU A 41 -19.87 -0.41 2.92
CA LEU A 41 -18.47 0.01 3.08
C LEU A 41 -17.60 -1.18 3.47
N GLY A 42 -18.07 -2.05 4.35
CA GLY A 42 -17.40 -3.30 4.70
C GLY A 42 -17.11 -4.17 3.47
N GLU A 43 -18.11 -4.34 2.60
CA GLU A 43 -17.99 -5.08 1.34
C GLU A 43 -17.04 -4.40 0.35
N ARG A 44 -17.20 -3.09 0.12
CA ARG A 44 -16.36 -2.31 -0.80
C ARG A 44 -14.88 -2.40 -0.45
N TYR A 45 -14.55 -2.35 0.84
CA TYR A 45 -13.17 -2.42 1.34
C TYR A 45 -12.72 -3.85 1.64
N GLY A 46 -13.54 -4.86 1.37
CA GLY A 46 -13.19 -6.27 1.56
C GLY A 46 -12.91 -6.63 3.02
N VAL A 47 -13.62 -6.03 3.98
CA VAL A 47 -13.39 -6.25 5.41
C VAL A 47 -13.81 -7.66 5.79
N ARG A 48 -12.82 -8.53 6.03
CA ARG A 48 -13.02 -9.91 6.50
C ARG A 48 -12.82 -10.09 8.00
N ALA A 49 -12.06 -9.18 8.60
CA ALA A 49 -11.75 -9.16 10.02
C ALA A 49 -11.50 -7.71 10.45
N VAL A 50 -11.74 -7.44 11.73
CA VAL A 50 -11.53 -6.12 12.33
C VAL A 50 -10.49 -6.19 13.46
N PRO A 51 -9.74 -5.11 13.74
CA PRO A 51 -9.75 -3.85 13.00
C PRO A 51 -9.08 -3.99 11.63
N LEU A 52 -9.57 -3.26 10.62
CA LEU A 52 -8.88 -3.07 9.34
C LEU A 52 -8.63 -1.58 9.16
N THR A 53 -7.38 -1.16 9.04
CA THR A 53 -7.04 0.22 8.74
C THR A 53 -6.75 0.38 7.25
N VAL A 54 -7.48 1.27 6.58
CA VAL A 54 -7.24 1.64 5.18
C VAL A 54 -6.75 3.08 5.11
N ILE A 55 -5.57 3.27 4.51
CA ILE A 55 -4.91 4.57 4.37
C ILE A 55 -4.96 4.96 2.89
N ALA A 56 -5.53 6.14 2.61
CA ALA A 56 -5.64 6.74 1.29
C ALA A 56 -6.13 5.77 0.19
N ASP A 57 -7.05 4.86 0.56
CA ASP A 57 -7.64 3.82 -0.31
C ASP A 57 -6.62 2.92 -1.03
N ARG A 58 -5.40 2.84 -0.51
CA ARG A 58 -4.25 2.17 -1.14
C ARG A 58 -3.60 1.13 -0.24
N ILE A 59 -3.39 1.48 1.03
CA ILE A 59 -2.72 0.60 2.00
C ILE A 59 -3.78 0.03 2.94
N ALA A 60 -3.76 -1.29 3.11
CA ALA A 60 -4.64 -2.01 4.03
C ALA A 60 -3.80 -2.71 5.12
N ILE A 61 -4.06 -2.39 6.38
CA ILE A 61 -3.38 -2.95 7.55
C ILE A 61 -4.40 -3.76 8.33
N PRO A 62 -4.34 -5.12 8.26
CA PRO A 62 -5.19 -5.97 9.07
C PRO A 62 -4.67 -6.02 10.52
N GLY A 63 -5.60 -5.94 11.47
CA GLY A 63 -5.31 -6.03 12.90
C GLY A 63 -4.80 -4.72 13.51
N ALA A 64 -4.58 -4.77 14.83
CA ALA A 64 -3.99 -3.67 15.56
C ALA A 64 -2.46 -3.72 15.45
N VAL A 65 -1.84 -2.56 15.24
CA VAL A 65 -0.38 -2.42 15.10
C VAL A 65 0.18 -1.44 16.12
N GLN A 66 1.51 -1.37 16.20
CA GLN A 66 2.23 -0.38 16.99
C GLN A 66 2.19 1.00 16.30
N GLU A 67 2.42 2.05 17.07
CA GLU A 67 2.45 3.44 16.58
C GLU A 67 3.45 3.65 15.44
N SER A 68 4.68 3.15 15.62
CA SER A 68 5.74 3.27 14.60
C SER A 68 5.31 2.69 13.25
N VAL A 69 4.66 1.52 13.28
CA VAL A 69 4.16 0.86 12.06
C VAL A 69 3.07 1.70 11.40
N LEU A 70 2.11 2.23 12.16
CA LEU A 70 1.08 3.08 11.56
C LEU A 70 1.68 4.34 10.93
N VAL A 71 2.60 5.01 11.62
CA VAL A 71 3.25 6.23 11.13
C VAL A 71 4.03 5.95 9.86
N GLU A 72 4.81 4.86 9.82
CA GLU A 72 5.55 4.45 8.63
C GLU A 72 4.61 4.26 7.44
N GLN A 73 3.50 3.53 7.60
CA GLN A 73 2.54 3.31 6.52
C GLN A 73 1.86 4.60 6.05
N VAL A 74 1.59 5.54 6.96
CA VAL A 74 1.04 6.85 6.59
C VAL A 74 2.05 7.68 5.80
N LEU A 75 3.33 7.64 6.16
CA LEU A 75 4.40 8.32 5.41
C LEU A 75 4.56 7.69 4.02
N THR A 76 4.60 6.35 3.93
CA THR A 76 4.63 5.65 2.64
C THR A 76 3.45 6.04 1.76
N ALA A 77 2.23 6.12 2.31
CA ALA A 77 1.07 6.56 1.55
C ALA A 77 1.19 8.01 1.05
N ALA A 78 1.78 8.90 1.84
CA ALA A 78 1.95 10.31 1.50
C ALA A 78 3.02 10.55 0.42
N GLU A 79 4.08 9.75 0.38
CA GLU A 79 5.13 9.85 -0.65
C GLU A 79 4.59 9.53 -2.06
N VAL A 80 3.67 8.56 -2.16
CA VAL A 80 3.04 8.19 -3.44
C VAL A 80 2.23 9.34 -4.04
N ASP A 81 1.68 10.23 -3.21
CA ASP A 81 0.91 11.41 -3.68
C ASP A 81 1.79 12.52 -4.26
N THR A 82 3.06 12.58 -3.89
CA THR A 82 3.99 13.60 -4.39
C THR A 82 4.59 13.29 -5.77
N GLY A 83 4.27 12.13 -6.36
CA GLY A 83 4.81 11.67 -7.64
C GLY A 83 4.01 12.04 -8.90
N THR A 84 2.88 12.74 -8.79
CA THR A 84 2.00 13.05 -9.95
C THR A 84 1.83 14.55 -10.18
N SER A 85 2.95 15.24 -10.46
CA SER A 85 2.91 16.52 -11.20
C SER A 85 4.26 16.82 -11.87
N GLN A 86 4.71 16.00 -12.82
CA GLN A 86 5.63 16.46 -13.87
C GLN A 86 5.40 15.66 -15.14
N SER A 87 4.51 16.15 -16.01
CA SER A 87 4.60 15.97 -17.46
C SER A 87 3.47 16.76 -18.12
N GLU A 88 3.72 18.04 -18.42
CA GLU A 88 3.25 18.70 -19.66
C GLU A 88 4.21 19.87 -20.01
N GLY A 89 5.03 19.71 -21.07
CA GLY A 89 5.27 20.80 -22.04
C GLY A 89 6.63 21.52 -22.21
N GLY A 90 7.68 20.83 -22.71
CA GLY A 90 8.68 21.33 -23.71
C GLY A 90 9.84 22.27 -23.28
N PRO A 91 10.88 22.54 -24.13
CA PRO A 91 11.10 22.13 -25.53
C PRO A 91 12.38 21.30 -25.78
N THR A 92 12.38 20.61 -26.93
CA THR A 92 13.50 20.01 -27.70
C THR A 92 14.95 20.19 -27.20
N SER A 93 15.64 19.08 -26.94
CA SER A 93 16.94 18.74 -27.57
C SER A 93 17.43 17.36 -27.14
N ALA A 94 17.66 16.49 -28.14
CA ALA A 94 18.77 15.52 -28.29
C ALA A 94 19.00 14.50 -27.14
N VAL A 95 19.15 13.18 -27.30
CA VAL A 95 19.80 12.34 -28.33
C VAL A 95 19.28 10.89 -28.13
N SER A 96 19.27 10.08 -29.19
CA SER A 96 18.87 8.65 -29.25
C SER A 96 19.45 7.73 -28.16
N PRO A 97 18.74 6.67 -27.74
CA PRO A 97 19.30 5.63 -26.90
C PRO A 97 20.23 4.69 -27.68
N GLU A 98 21.40 4.45 -27.09
CA GLU A 98 22.44 3.54 -27.53
C GLU A 98 22.00 2.07 -27.42
N GLU A 99 22.42 1.29 -28.41
CA GLU A 99 22.08 -0.10 -28.71
C GLU A 99 22.68 -1.09 -27.68
N PRO A 100 21.98 -2.18 -27.31
CA PRO A 100 22.51 -3.17 -26.36
C PRO A 100 23.64 -4.03 -26.99
N PRO A 101 24.71 -4.36 -26.24
CA PRO A 101 25.84 -5.13 -26.77
C PRO A 101 25.52 -6.63 -26.99
N PRO A 102 26.23 -7.31 -27.91
CA PRO A 102 25.80 -8.59 -28.49
C PRO A 102 26.14 -9.84 -27.66
N ALA A 103 25.44 -10.91 -28.03
CA ALA A 103 25.46 -12.26 -27.49
C ALA A 103 26.83 -12.96 -27.51
N GLN A 104 27.05 -13.84 -26.52
CA GLN A 104 28.14 -14.84 -26.53
C GLN A 104 27.56 -16.23 -26.78
N ARG A 105 28.15 -16.95 -27.76
CA ARG A 105 27.81 -18.30 -28.23
C ARG A 105 28.99 -19.25 -27.97
N GLY A 106 28.68 -20.48 -27.55
CA GLY A 106 29.55 -21.66 -27.52
C GLY A 106 29.61 -22.27 -26.10
N GLU A 107 29.32 -23.55 -25.82
CA GLU A 107 29.73 -24.76 -26.55
C GLU A 107 28.81 -25.95 -26.21
N GLN A 108 28.50 -26.78 -27.22
CA GLN A 108 27.68 -28.00 -27.10
C GLN A 108 28.50 -29.20 -26.60
N ARG A 109 27.93 -30.05 -25.74
CA ARG A 109 28.46 -31.39 -25.43
C ARG A 109 27.44 -32.47 -25.81
N PRO A 110 27.82 -33.48 -26.63
CA PRO A 110 26.91 -34.49 -27.12
C PRO A 110 26.96 -35.72 -26.21
N SER A 111 25.88 -36.03 -25.50
CA SER A 111 25.57 -37.40 -25.08
C SER A 111 24.14 -37.43 -24.58
N GLY A 112 23.24 -37.87 -25.46
CA GLY A 112 21.88 -38.23 -25.10
C GLY A 112 21.89 -39.41 -24.15
N LEU A 113 21.17 -39.27 -23.03
CA LEU A 113 20.70 -40.40 -22.27
C LEU A 113 19.33 -40.04 -21.67
N ILE A 114 18.31 -40.69 -22.21
CA ILE A 114 16.99 -40.83 -21.61
C ILE A 114 17.11 -41.99 -20.59
N ILE A 115 16.69 -41.77 -19.35
CA ILE A 115 16.54 -42.82 -18.33
C ILE A 115 15.05 -42.78 -17.89
N PRO A 116 14.39 -43.95 -17.75
CA PRO A 116 12.92 -44.11 -17.71
C PRO A 116 12.17 -43.34 -16.62
#